data_AF-A0A7J8JNR5-F1
#
_entry.id   AF-A0A7J8JNR5-F1
#
_cell.length_a   1.000
_cell.length_b   1.000
_cell.length_c   1.000
_cell.angle_alpha   90.00
_cell.angle_beta   90.00
_cell.angle_gamma   90.00
#
_symmetry.space_group_name_H-M   'P 1'
#
loop_
_entity.id
_entity.type
_entity.pdbx_description
1 polymer ?
#
loop_
_entity_poly.entity_id
_entity_poly.type
_entity_poly.pdbx_seq_one_letter_code
_entity_poly.pdbx_strand_id
1 'polypeptide(L)'
;MPHNMYLHSALVKSRQVNRAKKQEVQEANKYFFIESCIALFVSFIINVFVVSVFAEAFYQKTNQQVIEVCRNSSSPHTGLIPNDNSTLAVDIYKGGVVLGCYFGPAALYIWAVGILAAGQSSTMTGTYSGQFVMEGFLNLRWSRFARVILTRSIAIIPTLLVAVFQDVEHLTGMNDFLNVLQSLQLPFALIPILTFTSLRPVMSDFANGM
;
A
#
# COMPACT_ATOMS: atom_id res chain seq x y z
N MET A 1 -0.11 6.94 3.11
CA MET A 1 0.80 7.18 1.96
C MET A 1 0.54 8.58 1.41
N PRO A 2 1.57 9.41 1.13
CA PRO A 2 1.41 10.81 0.75
C PRO A 2 0.64 10.99 -0.57
N HIS A 3 0.85 10.09 -1.54
CA HIS A 3 0.15 10.11 -2.82
C HIS A 3 -1.38 9.95 -2.71
N ASN A 4 -1.88 9.30 -1.65
CA ASN A 4 -3.33 9.16 -1.41
C ASN A 4 -3.98 10.49 -1.01
N MET A 5 -3.25 11.42 -0.40
CA MET A 5 -3.79 12.75 -0.05
C MET A 5 -4.08 13.56 -1.32
N TYR A 6 -3.17 13.52 -2.29
CA TYR A 6 -3.36 14.14 -3.61
C TYR A 6 -4.47 13.45 -4.42
N LEU A 7 -4.51 12.12 -4.38
CA LEU A 7 -5.57 11.37 -5.08
C LEU A 7 -6.95 11.67 -4.51
N HIS A 8 -7.13 11.61 -3.19
CA HIS A 8 -8.42 11.83 -2.55
C HIS A 8 -8.93 13.27 -2.75
N SER A 9 -8.04 14.27 -2.59
CA SER A 9 -8.39 15.68 -2.83
C SER A 9 -8.82 15.96 -4.28
N ALA A 10 -8.33 15.18 -5.25
CA ALA A 10 -8.78 15.26 -6.63
C ALA A 10 -10.08 14.49 -6.88
N LEU A 11 -10.24 13.28 -6.32
CA LEU A 11 -11.43 12.46 -6.47
C LEU A 11 -12.68 13.12 -5.89
N VAL A 12 -12.56 13.86 -4.78
CA VAL A 12 -13.66 14.66 -4.22
C VAL A 12 -14.23 15.66 -5.24
N LYS A 13 -13.41 16.17 -6.18
CA LYS A 13 -13.87 17.09 -7.24
C LYS A 13 -14.63 16.39 -8.37
N SER A 14 -14.62 15.06 -8.46
CA SER A 14 -15.36 14.32 -9.49
C SER A 14 -16.87 14.36 -9.28
N ARG A 15 -17.32 14.61 -8.04
CA ARG A 15 -18.74 14.76 -7.72
C ARG A 15 -19.20 16.20 -7.93
N GLN A 16 -20.35 16.36 -8.57
CA GLN A 16 -20.96 17.67 -8.79
C GLN A 16 -21.60 18.15 -7.48
N VAL A 17 -21.00 19.17 -6.86
CA VAL A 17 -21.51 19.81 -5.63
C VAL A 17 -21.62 21.31 -5.90
N ASN A 18 -22.79 21.91 -5.63
CA ASN A 18 -22.95 23.34 -5.80
C ASN A 18 -22.24 24.09 -4.66
N ARG A 19 -21.05 24.63 -4.96
CA ARG A 19 -20.22 25.33 -3.98
C ARG A 19 -20.79 26.67 -3.53
N ALA A 20 -21.80 27.21 -4.22
CA ALA A 20 -22.49 28.42 -3.79
C ALA A 20 -23.44 28.17 -2.61
N LYS A 21 -23.93 26.93 -2.44
CA LYS A 21 -24.87 26.57 -1.37
C LYS A 21 -24.14 25.84 -0.24
N LYS A 22 -23.96 26.54 0.89
CA LYS A 22 -23.25 26.03 2.08
C LYS A 22 -23.78 24.68 2.59
N GLN A 23 -25.11 24.49 2.56
CA GLN A 23 -25.75 23.24 3.00
C GLN A 23 -25.31 22.02 2.18
N GLU A 24 -25.19 22.17 0.85
CA GLU A 24 -24.76 21.06 -0.02
C GLU A 24 -23.29 20.71 0.19
N VAL A 25 -22.44 21.69 0.48
CA VAL A 25 -21.03 21.46 0.83
C VAL A 25 -20.92 20.70 2.16
N GLN A 26 -21.73 21.08 3.16
CA GLN A 26 -21.74 20.41 4.46
C GLN A 26 -22.24 18.96 4.34
N GLU A 27 -23.29 18.72 3.56
CA GLU A 27 -23.81 17.38 3.30
C GLU A 27 -22.79 16.52 2.53
N ALA A 28 -22.15 17.08 1.50
CA ALA A 28 -21.08 16.41 0.76
C ALA A 28 -19.91 16.02 1.68
N ASN A 29 -19.47 16.94 2.56
CA ASN A 29 -18.41 16.66 3.53
C ASN A 29 -18.79 15.50 4.48
N LYS A 30 -20.05 15.42 4.93
CA LYS A 30 -20.53 14.30 5.75
C LYS A 30 -20.43 12.97 5.00
N TYR A 31 -20.86 12.90 3.74
CA TYR A 31 -20.77 11.68 2.95
C TYR A 31 -19.32 11.28 2.66
N PHE A 32 -18.46 12.23 2.28
CA PHE A 32 -17.04 11.95 2.05
C PHE A 32 -16.32 11.47 3.32
N PHE A 33 -16.70 12.01 4.48
CA PHE A 33 -16.19 11.55 5.76
C PHE A 33 -16.61 10.09 6.04
N ILE A 34 -17.90 9.77 5.86
CA ILE A 34 -18.41 8.40 6.07
C ILE A 34 -17.74 7.42 5.12
N GLU A 35 -17.66 7.74 3.82
CA GLU A 35 -17.02 6.90 2.80
C GLU A 35 -15.55 6.61 3.14
N SER A 36 -14.80 7.67 3.50
CA SER A 36 -13.39 7.54 3.89
C SER A 36 -13.23 6.73 5.18
N CYS A 37 -14.11 6.95 6.17
CA CYS A 37 -14.08 6.26 7.44
C CYS A 37 -14.33 4.76 7.27
N ILE A 38 -15.34 4.38 6.48
CA ILE A 38 -15.64 2.97 6.17
C ILE A 38 -14.47 2.32 5.43
N ALA A 39 -13.91 2.99 4.40
CA ALA A 39 -12.78 2.44 3.64
C ALA A 39 -11.54 2.21 4.52
N LEU A 40 -11.20 3.18 5.38
CA LEU A 40 -10.08 3.05 6.31
C LEU A 40 -10.34 2.01 7.40
N PHE A 41 -11.59 1.88 7.86
CA PHE A 41 -11.98 0.88 8.84
C PHE A 41 -11.87 -0.55 8.30
N VAL A 42 -12.33 -0.79 7.06
CA VAL A 42 -12.15 -2.09 6.39
C VAL A 42 -10.67 -2.39 6.20
N SER A 43 -9.87 -1.41 5.75
CA SER A 43 -8.42 -1.58 5.61
C SER A 43 -7.75 -1.90 6.95
N PHE A 44 -8.19 -1.28 8.04
CA PHE A 44 -7.70 -1.56 9.38
C PHE A 44 -8.00 -3.02 9.79
N ILE A 45 -9.24 -3.48 9.59
CA ILE A 45 -9.63 -4.86 9.87
C ILE A 45 -8.78 -5.87 9.09
N ILE A 46 -8.57 -5.64 7.79
CA ILE A 46 -7.72 -6.50 6.95
C ILE A 46 -6.31 -6.56 7.51
N ASN A 47 -5.71 -5.41 7.85
CA ASN A 47 -4.36 -5.36 8.41
C ASN A 47 -4.27 -6.09 9.75
N VAL A 48 -5.28 -5.97 10.62
CA VAL A 48 -5.34 -6.71 11.89
C VAL A 48 -5.40 -8.22 11.64
N PHE A 49 -6.22 -8.68 10.70
CA PHE A 49 -6.29 -10.10 10.36
C PHE A 49 -4.98 -10.63 9.78
N VAL A 50 -4.38 -9.91 8.83
CA VAL A 50 -3.10 -10.31 8.23
C VAL A 50 -2.01 -10.42 9.30
N VAL A 51 -1.89 -9.42 10.18
CA VAL A 51 -0.92 -9.45 11.28
C VAL A 51 -1.22 -10.59 12.25
N SER A 52 -2.48 -10.85 12.59
CA SER A 52 -2.85 -11.93 13.52
C SER A 52 -2.54 -13.32 12.96
N VAL A 53 -2.84 -13.56 11.68
CA VAL A 53 -2.55 -14.85 11.01
C VAL A 53 -1.04 -15.09 10.93
N PHE A 54 -0.27 -14.04 10.58
CA PHE A 54 1.19 -14.16 10.55
C PHE A 54 1.82 -14.25 11.93
N ALA A 55 1.23 -13.60 12.95
CA ALA A 55 1.67 -13.78 14.33
C ALA A 55 1.52 -15.24 14.75
N GLU A 56 0.39 -15.90 14.46
CA GLU A 56 0.22 -17.33 14.78
C GLU A 56 1.27 -18.21 14.07
N ALA A 57 1.60 -17.90 12.83
CA ALA A 57 2.55 -18.68 12.03
C ALA A 57 4.03 -18.46 12.43
N PHE A 58 4.40 -17.27 12.92
CA PHE A 58 5.80 -16.86 13.08
C PHE A 58 6.20 -16.46 14.50
N TYR A 59 5.27 -16.07 15.36
CA TYR A 59 5.60 -15.51 16.66
C TYR A 59 6.30 -16.56 17.54
N GLN A 60 7.56 -16.28 17.90
CA GLN A 60 8.44 -17.15 18.68
C GLN A 60 8.71 -18.54 18.07
N LYS A 61 8.58 -18.69 16.74
CA LYS A 61 8.92 -19.94 16.05
C LYS A 61 10.32 -19.88 15.43
N THR A 62 11.07 -20.98 15.54
CA THR A 62 12.37 -21.15 14.84
C THR A 62 12.16 -21.79 13.48
N ASN A 63 13.13 -21.64 12.56
CA ASN A 63 13.02 -22.22 11.21
C ASN A 63 12.77 -23.74 11.25
N GLN A 64 13.40 -24.44 12.19
CA GLN A 64 13.25 -25.89 12.36
C GLN A 64 11.79 -26.29 12.67
N GLN A 65 11.14 -25.55 13.57
CA GLN A 65 9.74 -25.80 13.94
C GLN A 65 8.79 -25.56 12.76
N VAL A 66 9.06 -24.54 11.94
CA VAL A 66 8.27 -24.25 10.74
C VAL A 66 8.48 -25.33 9.67
N ILE A 67 9.71 -25.80 9.49
CA ILE A 67 10.05 -26.88 8.54
C ILE A 67 9.35 -28.19 8.94
N GLU A 68 9.30 -28.52 10.23
CA GLU A 68 8.64 -29.73 10.72
C GLU A 68 7.15 -29.75 10.35
N VAL A 69 6.45 -28.62 10.56
CA VAL A 69 5.05 -28.45 10.15
C VAL A 69 4.90 -28.58 8.64
N CYS A 70 5.77 -27.93 7.86
CA CYS A 70 5.76 -28.02 6.40
C CYS A 70 6.01 -29.45 5.86
N ARG A 71 6.90 -30.21 6.50
CA ARG A 71 7.23 -31.59 6.12
C ARG A 71 6.05 -32.52 6.38
N ASN A 72 5.34 -32.34 7.50
CA ASN A 72 4.15 -33.11 7.82
C ASN A 72 3.01 -32.85 6.80
N SER A 73 2.88 -31.60 6.36
CA SER A 73 1.92 -31.18 5.33
C SER A 73 2.35 -31.52 3.88
N SER A 74 3.44 -32.28 3.67
CA SER A 74 3.94 -32.71 2.35
C SER A 74 4.16 -31.57 1.34
N SER A 75 4.61 -30.40 1.79
CA SER A 75 4.80 -29.27 0.87
C SER A 75 6.10 -29.42 0.05
N PRO A 76 6.07 -29.19 -1.28
CA PRO A 76 7.25 -29.36 -2.16
C PRO A 76 8.30 -28.25 -2.00
N HIS A 77 8.07 -27.27 -1.12
CA HIS A 77 8.86 -26.04 -0.99
C HIS A 77 9.69 -25.97 0.31
N THR A 78 9.88 -27.09 1.01
CA THR A 78 10.67 -27.17 2.25
C THR A 78 12.15 -26.82 2.10
N GLY A 79 12.69 -26.85 0.87
CA GLY A 79 14.10 -26.51 0.60
C GLY A 79 14.41 -25.01 0.59
N LEU A 80 13.40 -24.15 0.71
CA LEU A 80 13.55 -22.68 0.66
C LEU A 80 13.82 -22.05 2.03
N ILE A 81 13.71 -22.81 3.12
CA ILE A 81 13.92 -22.34 4.48
C ILE A 81 15.26 -22.90 4.97
N PRO A 82 16.24 -22.05 5.35
CA PRO A 82 17.49 -22.52 5.93
C PRO A 82 17.21 -23.24 7.26
N ASN A 83 17.86 -24.38 7.47
CA ASN A 83 17.66 -25.23 8.64
C ASN A 83 18.46 -24.73 9.87
N ASP A 84 18.36 -23.44 10.17
CA ASP A 84 19.08 -22.78 11.26
C ASP A 84 18.18 -22.53 12.47
N ASN A 85 18.79 -22.35 13.65
CA ASN A 85 18.05 -22.01 14.87
C ASN A 85 17.75 -20.50 15.01
N SER A 86 17.94 -19.73 13.92
CA SER A 86 17.60 -18.31 13.85
C SER A 86 16.10 -18.11 13.67
N THR A 87 15.65 -16.90 13.97
CA THR A 87 14.30 -16.44 13.61
C THR A 87 14.18 -16.33 12.09
N LEU A 88 13.04 -16.76 11.55
CA LEU A 88 12.82 -16.78 10.10
C LEU A 88 12.78 -15.35 9.55
N ALA A 89 13.70 -15.03 8.63
CA ALA A 89 13.59 -13.85 7.80
C ALA A 89 12.44 -14.04 6.79
N VAL A 90 11.32 -13.37 7.05
CA VAL A 90 10.10 -13.48 6.24
C VAL A 90 10.18 -12.53 5.06
N ASP A 91 9.87 -13.06 3.88
CA ASP A 91 9.62 -12.31 2.65
C ASP A 91 8.23 -12.67 2.12
N ILE A 92 7.67 -11.86 1.22
CA ILE A 92 6.33 -12.03 0.62
C ILE A 92 6.13 -13.46 0.09
N TYR A 93 7.18 -14.04 -0.53
CA TYR A 93 7.16 -15.41 -1.04
C TYR A 93 7.21 -16.45 0.09
N LYS A 94 8.18 -16.34 1.02
CA LYS A 94 8.32 -17.26 2.16
C LYS A 94 7.06 -17.25 3.04
N GLY A 95 6.44 -16.08 3.22
CA GLY A 95 5.18 -15.89 3.92
C GLY A 95 4.05 -16.73 3.34
N GLY A 96 3.87 -16.71 2.02
CA GLY A 96 2.85 -17.49 1.33
C GLY A 96 3.05 -19.00 1.45
N VAL A 97 4.30 -19.47 1.36
CA VAL A 97 4.63 -20.89 1.52
C VAL A 97 4.31 -21.38 2.94
N VAL A 98 4.68 -20.59 3.95
CA VAL A 98 4.41 -20.95 5.36
C VAL A 98 2.91 -20.96 5.64
N LEU A 99 2.15 -19.99 5.15
CA LEU A 99 0.69 -20.01 5.23
C LEU A 99 0.10 -21.28 4.61
N GLY A 100 0.65 -21.71 3.47
CA GLY A 100 0.29 -22.97 2.81
C GLY A 100 0.57 -24.20 3.67
N CYS A 101 1.66 -24.21 4.42
CA CYS A 101 1.99 -25.33 5.33
C CYS A 101 1.06 -25.42 6.54
N TYR A 102 0.70 -24.28 7.14
CA TYR A 102 -0.10 -24.21 8.37
C TYR A 102 -1.59 -24.33 8.11
N PHE A 103 -2.10 -23.63 7.09
CA PHE A 103 -3.54 -23.50 6.83
C PHE A 103 -3.97 -24.28 5.57
N GLY A 104 -3.03 -24.93 4.88
CA GLY A 104 -3.27 -25.73 3.69
C GLY A 104 -3.09 -24.97 2.37
N PRO A 105 -3.11 -25.69 1.23
CA PRO A 105 -2.79 -25.13 -0.08
C PRO A 105 -3.73 -24.01 -0.54
N ALA A 106 -4.99 -24.00 -0.07
CA ALA A 106 -5.95 -22.95 -0.37
C ALA A 106 -5.48 -21.57 0.12
N ALA A 107 -4.85 -21.49 1.31
CA ALA A 107 -4.36 -20.25 1.88
C ALA A 107 -3.23 -19.64 1.03
N LEU A 108 -2.35 -20.49 0.46
CA LEU A 108 -1.29 -20.07 -0.45
C LEU A 108 -1.87 -19.40 -1.70
N TYR A 109 -2.89 -20.01 -2.32
CA TYR A 109 -3.52 -19.43 -3.51
C TYR A 109 -4.27 -18.13 -3.20
N ILE A 110 -4.98 -18.05 -2.07
CA ILE A 110 -5.65 -16.82 -1.63
C ILE A 110 -4.63 -15.69 -1.40
N TRP A 111 -3.49 -16.00 -0.76
CA TRP A 111 -2.40 -15.06 -0.58
C TRP A 111 -1.81 -14.58 -1.91
N ALA A 112 -1.54 -15.49 -2.83
CA ALA A 112 -0.99 -15.16 -4.15
C ALA A 112 -1.95 -14.27 -4.97
N VAL A 113 -3.24 -14.60 -5.00
CA VAL A 113 -4.27 -13.79 -5.65
C VAL A 113 -4.39 -12.42 -4.96
N GLY A 114 -4.32 -12.38 -3.63
CA GLY A 114 -4.36 -11.15 -2.85
C GLY A 114 -3.21 -10.20 -3.17
N ILE A 115 -1.98 -10.71 -3.26
CA ILE A 115 -0.80 -9.90 -3.66
C ILE A 115 -0.96 -9.38 -5.09
N LEU A 116 -1.42 -10.22 -6.01
CA LEU A 116 -1.66 -9.81 -7.40
C LEU A 116 -2.70 -8.70 -7.47
N ALA A 117 -3.83 -8.84 -6.75
CA ALA A 117 -4.87 -7.83 -6.68
C ALA A 117 -4.35 -6.51 -6.06
N ALA A 118 -3.55 -6.60 -4.99
CA ALA A 118 -2.93 -5.43 -4.37
C ALA A 118 -1.99 -4.68 -5.33
N GLY A 119 -1.21 -5.41 -6.13
CA GLY A 119 -0.33 -4.83 -7.16
C GLY A 119 -1.09 -4.09 -8.26
N GLN A 120 -2.23 -4.62 -8.71
CA GLN A 120 -3.09 -3.95 -9.69
C GLN A 120 -3.72 -2.67 -9.12
N SER A 121 -4.25 -2.74 -7.89
CA SER A 121 -4.80 -1.57 -7.20
C SER A 121 -3.77 -0.45 -7.04
N SER A 122 -2.54 -0.80 -6.62
CA SER A 122 -1.43 0.16 -6.46
C SER A 122 -1.03 0.83 -7.78
N THR A 123 -1.07 0.09 -8.89
CA THR A 123 -0.79 0.65 -10.22
C THR A 123 -1.81 1.71 -10.61
N MET A 124 -3.10 1.42 -10.39
CA MET A 124 -4.18 2.35 -10.70
C MET A 124 -4.08 3.62 -9.84
N THR A 125 -3.96 3.50 -8.52
CA THR A 125 -3.87 4.65 -7.61
C THR A 125 -2.63 5.50 -7.87
N GLY A 126 -1.49 4.88 -8.17
CA GLY A 126 -0.24 5.57 -8.52
C GLY A 126 -0.36 6.41 -9.80
N THR A 127 -1.02 5.88 -10.84
CA THR A 127 -1.16 6.59 -12.13
C THR A 127 -2.10 7.79 -12.05
N TYR A 128 -3.20 7.67 -11.28
CA TYR A 128 -4.11 8.79 -11.01
C TYR A 128 -3.47 9.84 -10.09
N SER A 129 -2.81 9.42 -9.01
CA SER A 129 -2.11 10.38 -8.13
C SER A 129 -1.01 11.13 -8.90
N GLY A 130 -0.21 10.42 -9.68
CA GLY A 130 0.81 11.01 -10.54
C GLY A 130 0.23 11.98 -11.57
N GLN A 131 -1.00 11.75 -12.05
CA GLN A 131 -1.69 12.71 -12.91
C GLN A 131 -1.88 14.05 -12.24
N PHE A 132 -2.51 14.04 -11.07
CA PHE A 132 -2.89 15.26 -10.38
C PHE A 132 -1.68 16.03 -9.89
N VAL A 133 -0.62 15.33 -9.48
CA VAL A 133 0.65 15.96 -9.10
C VAL A 133 1.33 16.60 -10.32
N MET A 134 1.45 15.89 -11.46
CA MET A 134 2.08 16.43 -12.66
C MET A 134 1.30 17.60 -13.27
N GLU A 135 -0.02 17.50 -13.36
CA GLU A 135 -0.87 18.56 -13.90
C GLU A 135 -0.97 19.75 -12.93
N GLY A 136 -0.97 19.50 -11.63
CA GLY A 136 -1.08 20.54 -10.61
C GLY A 136 0.21 21.32 -10.36
N PHE A 137 1.35 20.64 -10.20
CA PHE A 137 2.63 21.27 -9.86
C PHE A 137 3.49 21.63 -11.07
N LEU A 138 3.50 20.79 -12.10
CA LEU A 138 4.37 20.96 -13.27
C LEU A 138 3.62 21.48 -14.50
N ASN A 139 2.29 21.65 -14.43
CA ASN A 139 1.42 21.98 -15.56
C ASN A 139 1.66 21.09 -16.80
N LEU A 140 2.12 19.85 -16.60
CA LEU A 140 2.51 18.94 -17.67
C LEU A 140 1.38 17.94 -17.97
N ARG A 141 0.78 18.06 -19.16
CA ARG A 141 -0.30 17.17 -19.61
C ARG A 141 0.29 16.02 -20.42
N TRP A 142 0.29 14.83 -19.83
CA TRP A 142 0.79 13.61 -20.46
C TRP A 142 -0.34 12.65 -20.79
N SER A 143 -0.19 11.87 -21.86
CA SER A 143 -1.16 10.82 -22.17
C SER A 143 -1.14 9.74 -21.08
N ARG A 144 -2.31 9.15 -20.80
CA ARG A 144 -2.47 8.12 -19.76
C ARG A 144 -1.49 6.96 -19.97
N PHE A 145 -1.35 6.49 -21.20
CA PHE A 145 -0.45 5.39 -21.55
C PHE A 145 1.03 5.74 -21.39
N ALA A 146 1.46 6.94 -21.81
CA ALA A 146 2.85 7.36 -21.65
C ALA A 146 3.25 7.43 -20.17
N ARG A 147 2.37 7.97 -19.32
CA ARG A 147 2.60 8.03 -17.87
C ARG A 147 2.70 6.64 -17.25
N VAL A 148 1.78 5.73 -17.59
CA VAL A 148 1.78 4.35 -17.09
C VAL A 148 3.07 3.65 -17.49
N ILE A 149 3.44 3.70 -18.76
CA ILE A 149 4.65 3.06 -19.27
C ILE A 149 5.88 3.61 -18.56
N LEU A 150 6.05 4.93 -18.48
CA LEU A 150 7.24 5.50 -17.85
C LEU A 150 7.32 5.18 -16.35
N THR A 151 6.24 5.37 -15.60
CA THR A 151 6.24 5.10 -14.15
C THR A 151 6.36 3.62 -13.81
N ARG A 152 5.85 2.73 -14.67
CA ARG A 152 6.05 1.28 -14.54
C ARG A 152 7.45 0.85 -14.95
N SER A 153 8.02 1.41 -16.01
CA SER A 153 9.41 1.14 -16.40
C SER A 153 10.38 1.56 -15.30
N ILE A 154 10.23 2.75 -14.74
CA ILE A 154 11.09 3.22 -13.63
C ILE A 154 10.92 2.35 -12.38
N ALA A 155 9.72 1.82 -12.12
CA ALA A 155 9.48 0.94 -10.98
C ALA A 155 10.01 -0.49 -11.23
N ILE A 156 9.79 -1.07 -12.41
CA ILE A 156 10.08 -2.48 -12.71
C ILE A 156 11.55 -2.69 -13.05
N ILE A 157 12.18 -1.77 -13.79
CA ILE A 157 13.57 -1.95 -14.25
C ILE A 157 14.54 -2.18 -13.08
N PRO A 158 14.55 -1.36 -12.01
CA PRO A 158 15.45 -1.60 -10.87
C PRO A 158 15.16 -2.94 -10.19
N THR A 159 13.89 -3.30 -10.02
CA THR A 159 13.50 -4.57 -9.40
C THR A 159 13.93 -5.78 -10.23
N LEU A 160 13.81 -5.68 -11.56
CA LEU A 160 14.22 -6.72 -12.49
C LEU A 160 15.73 -6.88 -12.52
N LEU A 161 16.48 -5.77 -12.51
CA LEU A 161 17.93 -5.80 -12.43
C LEU A 161 18.40 -6.46 -11.13
N VAL A 162 17.83 -6.08 -9.99
CA VAL A 162 18.17 -6.72 -8.70
C VAL A 162 17.82 -8.20 -8.74
N ALA A 163 16.66 -8.59 -9.26
CA ALA A 163 16.26 -10.01 -9.33
C ALA A 163 17.12 -10.86 -10.27
N VAL A 164 17.73 -10.28 -11.31
CA VAL A 164 18.60 -11.00 -12.26
C VAL A 164 20.04 -11.07 -11.75
N PHE A 165 20.53 -10.02 -11.09
CA PHE A 165 21.93 -9.89 -10.69
C PHE A 165 22.21 -10.15 -9.21
N GLN A 166 21.21 -10.16 -8.33
CA GLN A 166 21.36 -10.32 -6.88
C GLN A 166 20.29 -11.25 -6.28
N ASP A 167 20.58 -11.76 -5.08
CA ASP A 167 19.67 -12.63 -4.32
C ASP A 167 18.48 -11.88 -3.70
N VAL A 168 17.42 -12.64 -3.39
CA VAL A 168 16.12 -12.18 -2.85
C VAL A 168 16.25 -11.28 -1.62
N GLU A 169 17.30 -11.43 -0.81
CA GLU A 169 17.52 -10.59 0.38
C GLU A 169 17.71 -9.09 0.05
N HIS A 170 18.23 -8.76 -1.13
CA HIS A 170 18.39 -7.38 -1.57
C HIS A 170 17.06 -6.74 -1.98
N LEU A 171 16.04 -7.55 -2.32
CA LEU A 171 14.70 -7.05 -2.65
C LEU A 171 13.98 -6.53 -1.40
N THR A 172 14.13 -7.22 -0.26
CA THR A 172 13.57 -6.76 1.02
C THR A 172 14.21 -5.44 1.45
N GLY A 173 15.54 -5.32 1.35
CA GLY A 173 16.24 -4.08 1.68
C GLY A 173 15.82 -2.89 0.81
N MET A 174 15.57 -3.13 -0.48
CA MET A 174 15.02 -2.10 -1.37
C MET A 174 13.60 -1.69 -0.97
N ASN A 175 12.74 -2.64 -0.59
CA ASN A 175 11.39 -2.32 -0.10
C ASN A 175 11.43 -1.46 1.18
N ASP A 176 12.31 -1.80 2.13
CA ASP A 176 12.49 -1.01 3.35
C ASP A 176 12.97 0.41 3.04
N PHE A 177 13.93 0.55 2.12
CA PHE A 177 14.40 1.85 1.66
C PHE A 177 13.28 2.68 1.02
N LEU A 178 12.43 2.08 0.19
CA LEU A 178 11.26 2.75 -0.40
C LEU A 178 10.27 3.21 0.68
N ASN A 179 10.07 2.43 1.74
CA ASN A 179 9.23 2.83 2.87
C ASN A 179 9.83 3.99 3.66
N VAL A 180 11.15 4.01 3.85
CA VAL A 180 11.85 5.15 4.47
C VAL A 180 11.67 6.41 3.61
N LEU A 181 11.87 6.32 2.29
CA LEU A 181 11.62 7.45 1.38
C LEU A 181 10.18 7.94 1.46
N GLN A 182 9.20 7.03 1.56
CA GLN A 182 7.81 7.41 1.71
C GLN A 182 7.56 8.15 3.03
N SER A 183 8.21 7.75 4.12
CA SER A 183 8.11 8.44 5.41
C SER A 183 8.68 9.86 5.35
N LEU A 184 9.78 10.05 4.62
CA LEU A 184 10.39 11.36 4.39
C LEU A 184 9.50 12.29 3.56
N GLN A 185 8.69 11.75 2.65
CA GLN A 185 7.76 12.52 1.82
C GLN A 185 6.49 12.98 2.56
N LEU A 186 6.11 12.32 3.66
CA LEU A 186 4.87 12.61 4.39
C LEU A 186 4.79 14.06 4.89
N PRO A 187 5.81 14.65 5.55
CA PRO A 187 5.77 16.03 6.00
C PRO A 187 5.51 17.03 4.86
N PHE A 188 6.11 16.83 3.70
CA PHE A 188 5.95 17.72 2.54
C PHE A 188 4.53 17.70 1.96
N ALA A 189 3.80 16.59 2.10
CA ALA A 189 2.38 16.54 1.74
C ALA A 189 1.47 17.08 2.85
N LEU A 190 1.80 16.78 4.11
CA LEU A 190 0.95 17.05 5.26
C LEU A 190 0.99 18.52 5.70
N ILE A 191 2.17 19.15 5.72
CA ILE A 191 2.33 20.55 6.15
C ILE A 191 1.46 21.48 5.28
N PRO A 192 1.54 21.47 3.93
CA PRO A 192 0.72 22.35 3.11
C PRO A 192 -0.78 22.09 3.28
N ILE A 193 -1.18 20.83 3.41
CA ILE A 193 -2.59 20.46 3.58
C ILE A 193 -3.11 21.02 4.90
N LEU A 194 -2.39 20.83 6.00
CA LEU A 194 -2.78 21.41 7.28
C LEU A 194 -2.85 22.94 7.20
N THR A 195 -1.82 23.59 6.64
CA THR A 195 -1.82 25.04 6.46
C THR A 195 -3.02 25.53 5.65
N PHE A 196 -3.32 24.93 4.49
CA PHE A 196 -4.46 25.34 3.67
C PHE A 196 -5.82 25.04 4.32
N THR A 197 -5.92 23.94 5.05
CA THR A 197 -7.18 23.60 5.76
C THR A 197 -7.44 24.52 6.96
N SER A 198 -6.41 25.09 7.58
CA SER A 198 -6.54 26.04 8.69
C SER A 198 -6.68 27.51 8.25
N LEU A 199 -6.43 27.83 6.98
CA LEU A 199 -6.56 29.18 6.44
C LEU A 199 -8.03 29.56 6.19
N ARG A 200 -8.56 30.48 7.02
CA ARG A 200 -9.90 31.08 6.84
C ARG A 200 -10.14 31.69 5.45
N PRO A 201 -9.16 32.36 4.79
CA PRO A 201 -9.39 32.88 3.43
C PRO A 201 -9.67 31.79 2.39
N VAL A 202 -9.18 30.57 2.59
CA VAL A 202 -9.35 29.45 1.64
C VAL A 202 -10.56 28.60 1.99
N MET A 203 -10.75 28.27 3.27
CA MET A 203 -11.80 27.36 3.73
C MET A 203 -13.06 28.05 4.27
N SER A 204 -13.02 29.36 4.50
CA SER A 204 -14.13 30.15 5.06
C SER A 204 -14.68 29.49 6.35
N ASP A 205 -15.98 29.24 6.41
CA ASP A 205 -16.66 28.61 7.54
C ASP A 205 -16.31 27.13 7.77
N PHE A 206 -15.57 26.50 6.84
CA PHE A 206 -15.14 25.10 6.92
C PHE A 206 -13.66 24.96 7.32
N ALA A 207 -13.02 26.04 7.78
CA ALA A 207 -11.63 25.99 8.22
C ALA A 207 -11.48 25.05 9.42
N ASN A 208 -10.43 24.22 9.40
CA ASN A 208 -10.05 23.41 10.55
C ASN A 208 -9.64 24.34 11.70
N GLY A 209 -10.36 24.23 12.82
CA GLY A 209 -9.99 24.92 14.05
C GLY A 209 -8.79 24.27 14.70
N MET A 210 -7.87 25.11 15.19
CA MET A 210 -7.43 24.93 16.57
C MET A 210 -8.39 25.72 17.45
#